data_AF-A0A3L6M094-F1
#
_entry.id   AF-A0A3L6M094-F1
#
_cell.length_a   1.000
_cell.length_b   1.000
_cell.length_c   1.000
_cell.angle_alpha   90.00
_cell.angle_beta   90.00
_cell.angle_gamma   90.00
#
_symmetry.space_group_name_H-M   'P 1'
#
loop_
_entity.id
_entity.type
_entity.pdbx_description
1 polymer ?
#
loop_
_entity_poly.entity_id
_entity_poly.type
_entity_poly.pdbx_seq_one_letter_code
_entity_poly.pdbx_strand_id
1 'polypeptide(L)'
;MGAFQKLPGFRPYPPGQERVVLRRLPRILVVGSLLLVLPSLFARLPGFDMVALSVMTIDIYAISLLILHWTVVITIAIAAFIVLVMKGPAYVADAYPLVEDDASEGISADDA
;
A
#
# COMPACT_ATOMS: atom_id res chain seq x y z
N MET A 1 -28.81 11.80 -9.49
CA MET A 1 -28.52 10.78 -8.48
C MET A 1 -27.05 10.42 -8.57
N GLY A 2 -26.21 11.00 -7.72
CA GLY A 2 -24.75 10.83 -7.78
C GLY A 2 -24.25 10.10 -6.54
N ALA A 3 -23.54 8.98 -6.73
CA ALA A 3 -23.20 8.00 -5.70
C ALA A 3 -22.18 8.45 -4.64
N PHE A 4 -21.90 9.75 -4.48
CA PHE A 4 -20.82 10.23 -3.61
C PHE A 4 -21.09 11.66 -3.09
N GLN A 5 -22.10 11.82 -2.23
CA GLN A 5 -22.30 13.10 -1.53
C GLN A 5 -21.16 13.28 -0.52
N LYS A 6 -20.43 14.39 -0.67
CA LYS A 6 -19.36 14.80 0.26
C LYS A 6 -19.99 15.62 1.37
N LEU A 7 -19.47 15.47 2.59
CA LEU A 7 -19.91 16.27 3.73
C LEU A 7 -19.71 17.78 3.44
N PRO A 8 -20.75 18.62 3.56
CA PRO A 8 -20.62 20.06 3.39
C PRO A 8 -19.69 20.64 4.46
N GLY A 9 -18.75 21.51 4.07
CA GLY A 9 -17.77 22.12 4.99
C GLY A 9 -16.49 21.30 5.24
N PHE A 10 -16.32 20.12 4.61
CA PHE A 10 -15.09 19.34 4.74
C PHE A 10 -13.89 20.06 4.10
N ARG A 11 -12.83 20.32 4.88
CA ARG A 11 -11.55 20.82 4.36
C ARG A 11 -10.73 19.65 3.79
N PRO A 12 -10.39 19.63 2.49
CA PRO A 12 -9.58 18.57 1.93
C PRO A 12 -8.19 18.57 2.58
N TYR A 13 -7.72 17.39 3.02
CA TYR A 13 -6.37 17.25 3.55
C TYR A 13 -5.36 17.36 2.39
N PRO A 14 -4.26 18.13 2.52
CA PRO A 14 -3.29 18.31 1.46
C PRO A 14 -2.70 16.96 0.96
N PRO A 15 -2.50 16.80 -0.36
CA PRO A 15 -1.98 15.56 -0.93
C PRO A 15 -0.60 15.22 -0.35
N GLY A 16 -0.48 14.06 0.30
CA GLY A 16 0.75 13.59 0.91
C GLY A 16 1.63 12.77 -0.04
N GLN A 17 2.73 12.22 0.50
CA GLN A 17 3.68 11.36 -0.23
C GLN A 17 3.03 10.08 -0.79
N GLU A 18 1.88 9.67 -0.24
CA GLU A 18 1.09 8.49 -0.61
C GLU A 18 0.78 8.42 -2.12
N ARG A 19 0.38 9.55 -2.70
CA ARG A 19 0.06 9.64 -4.14
C ARG A 19 1.30 9.52 -5.01
N VAL A 20 2.45 9.98 -4.52
CA VAL A 20 3.73 9.87 -5.21
C VAL A 20 4.21 8.43 -5.17
N VAL A 21 4.10 7.78 -4.01
CA VAL A 21 4.45 6.36 -3.83
C VAL A 21 3.60 5.48 -4.75
N LEU A 22 2.26 5.60 -4.72
CA LEU A 22 1.37 4.83 -5.58
C LEU A 22 1.65 5.04 -7.08
N ARG A 23 2.02 6.25 -7.48
CA ARG A 23 2.30 6.55 -8.89
C ARG A 23 3.69 6.08 -9.35
N ARG A 24 4.66 5.98 -8.43
CA ARG A 24 6.00 5.45 -8.70
C ARG A 24 6.09 3.94 -8.57
N LEU A 25 5.18 3.33 -7.83
CA LEU A 25 5.09 1.89 -7.59
C LEU A 25 5.17 1.00 -8.84
N PRO A 26 4.36 1.22 -9.90
CA PRO A 26 4.46 0.42 -11.12
C PRO A 26 5.82 0.57 -11.80
N ARG A 27 6.43 1.76 -11.73
CA ARG A 27 7.76 2.01 -12.30
C ARG A 27 8.85 1.30 -11.50
N ILE A 28 8.76 1.30 -10.17
CA ILE A 28 9.68 0.59 -9.28
C ILE A 28 9.59 -0.92 -9.49
N LEU A 29 8.38 -1.46 -9.71
CA LEU A 29 8.19 -2.86 -10.07
C LEU A 29 8.93 -3.24 -11.34
N VAL A 30 8.70 -2.48 -12.41
CA VAL A 30 9.28 -2.78 -13.73
C VAL A 30 10.80 -2.65 -13.66
N VAL A 31 11.31 -1.57 -13.08
CA VAL A 31 12.76 -1.33 -12.99
C VAL A 31 13.44 -2.34 -12.07
N GLY A 32 12.86 -2.64 -10.90
CA GLY A 32 13.43 -3.59 -9.95
C GLY A 32 13.41 -5.02 -10.49
N SER A 33 12.31 -5.44 -11.12
CA SER A 33 12.24 -6.75 -11.79
C SER A 33 13.24 -6.86 -12.94
N LEU A 34 13.37 -5.81 -13.76
CA LEU A 34 14.32 -5.78 -14.87
C LEU A 34 15.78 -5.88 -14.39
N LEU A 35 16.12 -5.15 -13.32
CA LEU A 35 17.45 -5.19 -12.70
C LEU A 35 17.76 -6.57 -12.12
N LEU A 36 16.76 -7.25 -11.58
CA LEU A 36 16.92 -8.60 -10.99
C LEU A 36 17.07 -9.72 -12.02
N VAL A 37 16.53 -9.56 -13.22
CA VAL A 37 16.66 -10.53 -14.32
C VAL A 37 17.99 -10.37 -15.07
N LEU A 38 18.54 -9.15 -15.10
CA LEU A 38 19.80 -8.81 -15.77
C LEU A 38 20.99 -9.73 -15.43
N PRO A 39 21.28 -10.07 -14.15
CA PRO A 39 22.39 -10.95 -13.79
C PRO A 39 22.25 -12.38 -14.36
N SER A 40 21.03 -12.95 -14.35
CA SER A 40 20.77 -14.28 -14.92
C SER A 40 20.92 -14.27 -16.44
N LEU A 41 20.48 -13.17 -17.10
CA LEU A 41 20.67 -13.00 -18.54
C LEU A 41 22.15 -12.83 -18.91
N PHE A 42 22.91 -12.10 -18.10
CA PHE A 42 24.33 -11.84 -18.30
C PHE A 42 25.18 -13.11 -18.12
N ALA A 43 24.84 -13.96 -17.15
CA ALA A 43 25.47 -15.26 -16.94
C ALA A 43 25.30 -16.24 -18.12
N ARG A 44 24.36 -15.96 -19.02
CA ARG A 44 24.07 -16.78 -20.22
C ARG A 44 24.61 -16.17 -21.52
N LEU A 45 25.30 -15.04 -21.45
CA LEU A 45 25.88 -14.41 -22.63
C LEU A 45 27.09 -15.22 -23.17
N PRO A 46 27.23 -15.36 -24.50
CA PRO A 46 28.36 -16.04 -25.09
C PRO A 46 29.65 -15.28 -24.76
N GLY A 47 30.61 -15.96 -24.11
CA GLY A 47 31.89 -15.38 -23.69
C GLY A 47 32.19 -15.47 -22.19
N PHE A 48 31.22 -15.87 -21.37
CA PHE A 48 31.43 -16.17 -19.95
C PHE A 48 31.49 -17.69 -19.73
N ASP A 49 32.70 -18.24 -19.60
CA ASP A 49 32.91 -19.67 -19.30
C ASP A 49 32.70 -19.91 -17.79
N MET A 50 31.43 -19.91 -17.37
CA MET A 50 31.05 -20.21 -16.00
C MET A 50 30.76 -21.70 -15.84
N VAL A 51 31.24 -22.29 -14.74
CA VAL A 51 30.90 -23.68 -14.38
C VAL A 51 29.38 -23.80 -14.20
N ALA A 52 28.78 -24.89 -14.68
CA ALA A 52 27.32 -25.10 -14.64
C ALA A 52 26.71 -24.95 -13.23
N LEU A 53 27.44 -25.35 -12.17
CA LEU A 53 27.05 -25.15 -10.76
C LEU A 53 26.94 -23.67 -10.36
N SER A 54 27.81 -22.82 -10.91
CA SER A 54 27.80 -21.38 -10.66
C SER A 54 26.59 -20.73 -11.33
N VAL A 55 26.25 -21.14 -12.57
CA VAL A 55 25.06 -20.64 -13.29
C VAL A 55 23.77 -21.02 -12.55
N MET A 56 23.66 -22.26 -12.09
CA MET A 56 22.50 -22.71 -11.31
C MET A 56 22.33 -21.91 -10.00
N THR A 57 23.44 -21.63 -9.31
CA THR A 57 23.43 -20.84 -8.08
C THR A 57 22.96 -19.40 -8.33
N ILE A 58 23.44 -18.78 -9.41
CA ILE A 58 23.00 -17.44 -9.84
C ILE A 58 21.50 -17.43 -10.14
N ASP A 59 21.00 -18.44 -10.84
CA ASP A 59 19.57 -18.55 -11.16
C ASP A 59 18.70 -18.70 -9.90
N ILE A 60 19.13 -19.50 -8.91
CA ILE A 60 18.42 -19.65 -7.63
C ILE A 60 18.32 -18.32 -6.90
N TYR A 61 19.43 -17.56 -6.79
CA TYR A 61 19.41 -16.26 -6.13
C TYR A 61 18.58 -15.23 -6.90
N ALA A 62 18.68 -15.22 -8.23
CA ALA A 62 17.91 -14.32 -9.08
C ALA A 62 16.40 -14.54 -8.91
N ILE A 63 15.94 -15.79 -8.97
CA ILE A 63 14.53 -16.13 -8.76
C ILE A 63 14.09 -15.79 -7.33
N SER A 64 14.91 -16.12 -6.34
CA SER A 64 14.61 -15.84 -4.92
C SER A 64 14.44 -14.35 -4.67
N LEU A 65 15.36 -13.53 -5.18
CA LEU A 65 15.29 -12.08 -5.04
C LEU A 65 14.16 -11.46 -5.88
N LEU A 66 13.81 -12.04 -7.03
CA LEU A 66 12.66 -11.60 -7.84
C LEU A 66 11.35 -11.78 -7.07
N ILE A 67 11.15 -12.95 -6.47
CA ILE A 67 9.96 -13.22 -5.65
C ILE A 67 9.93 -12.28 -4.43
N LEU A 68 11.06 -12.12 -3.73
CA LEU A 68 11.18 -11.19 -2.61
C LEU A 68 10.87 -9.73 -3.02
N HIS A 69 11.34 -9.30 -4.19
CA HIS A 69 11.07 -7.97 -4.70
C HIS A 69 9.57 -7.76 -4.92
N TRP A 70 8.88 -8.71 -5.55
CA TRP A 70 7.45 -8.63 -5.78
C TRP A 70 6.66 -8.59 -4.48
N THR A 71 7.01 -9.39 -3.47
CA THR A 71 6.31 -9.39 -2.18
C THR A 71 6.49 -8.07 -1.43
N VAL A 72 7.71 -7.52 -1.40
CA VAL A 72 8.00 -6.21 -0.77
C VAL A 72 7.21 -5.10 -1.47
N VAL A 73 7.22 -5.08 -2.80
CA VAL A 73 6.46 -4.10 -3.57
C VAL A 73 4.97 -4.20 -3.26
N ILE A 74 4.38 -5.40 -3.32
CA ILE A 74 2.96 -5.60 -3.07
C ILE A 74 2.61 -5.09 -1.66
N THR A 75 3.47 -5.37 -0.68
CA THR A 75 3.29 -4.89 0.69
C THR A 75 3.27 -3.37 0.77
N ILE A 76 4.22 -2.69 0.11
CA ILE A 76 4.27 -1.22 0.05
C ILE A 76 3.04 -0.66 -0.69
N ALA A 77 2.56 -1.35 -1.74
CA ALA A 77 1.38 -0.95 -2.47
C ALA A 77 0.13 -0.97 -1.61
N ILE A 78 -0.06 -2.06 -0.86
CA ILE A 78 -1.17 -2.20 0.09
C ILE A 78 -1.07 -1.12 1.17
N ALA A 79 0.10 -0.92 1.76
CA ALA A 79 0.30 0.12 2.77
C ALA A 79 -0.06 1.52 2.24
N ALA A 80 0.45 1.91 1.06
CA ALA A 80 0.15 3.21 0.48
C ALA A 80 -1.33 3.35 0.05
N PHE A 81 -1.96 2.26 -0.38
CA PHE A 81 -3.40 2.23 -0.69
C PHE A 81 -4.24 2.44 0.57
N ILE A 82 -3.89 1.79 1.68
CA ILE A 82 -4.59 1.98 2.95
C ILE A 82 -4.52 3.44 3.40
N VAL A 83 -3.34 4.07 3.37
CA VAL A 83 -3.23 5.49 3.76
C VAL A 83 -4.07 6.39 2.84
N LEU A 84 -4.09 6.11 1.53
CA LEU A 84 -4.93 6.84 0.59
C LEU A 84 -6.44 6.69 0.91
N VAL A 85 -6.89 5.50 1.32
CA VAL A 85 -8.27 5.26 1.76
C VAL A 85 -8.56 5.99 3.06
N MET A 86 -7.68 5.91 4.05
CA MET A 86 -7.84 6.59 5.34
C MET A 86 -7.92 8.11 5.19
N LYS A 87 -7.20 8.67 4.23
CA LYS A 87 -7.18 10.09 3.92
C LYS A 87 -8.20 10.52 2.87
N GLY A 88 -8.96 9.55 2.32
CA GLY A 88 -9.94 9.77 1.27
C GLY A 88 -10.96 10.87 1.59
N PRO A 89 -11.66 11.43 0.59
CA PRO A 89 -12.67 12.44 0.84
C PRO A 89 -13.72 11.90 1.81
N ALA A 90 -14.17 12.74 2.74
CA ALA A 90 -15.23 12.36 3.67
C ALA A 90 -16.56 12.22 2.90
N TYR A 91 -16.81 11.00 2.44
CA TYR A 91 -18.11 10.59 1.96
C TYR A 91 -19.05 10.51 3.15
N VAL A 92 -20.28 10.98 2.96
CA VAL A 92 -21.32 10.89 3.98
C VAL A 92 -21.54 9.40 4.26
N ALA A 93 -21.15 8.97 5.46
CA ALA A 93 -21.57 7.68 5.97
C ALA A 93 -23.08 7.74 6.22
N ASP A 94 -23.75 6.62 5.97
CA ASP A 94 -25.13 6.37 6.32
C ASP A 94 -25.32 6.69 7.81
N ALA A 95 -26.10 7.75 8.08
CA ALA A 95 -26.35 8.21 9.43
C ALA A 95 -27.16 7.12 10.16
N TYR A 96 -26.54 6.47 11.14
CA TYR A 96 -27.27 5.64 12.07
C TYR A 96 -28.06 6.55 13.01
N PRO A 97 -29.36 6.31 13.26
CA PRO A 97 -30.10 7.07 14.25
C PRO A 97 -29.45 6.84 15.63
N LEU A 98 -28.88 7.90 16.18
CA LEU A 98 -28.48 7.93 17.59
C LEU A 98 -29.77 8.04 18.40
N VAL A 99 -30.08 7.02 19.18
CA VAL A 99 -31.07 7.10 20.24
C VAL A 99 -30.36 7.79 21.41
N GLU A 100 -30.74 9.03 21.70
CA GLU A 100 -30.24 9.74 22.89
C GLU A 100 -30.90 9.11 24.12
N ASP A 101 -30.12 8.37 24.92
CA ASP A 101 -30.54 7.93 26.25
C ASP A 101 -30.40 9.12 27.21
N ASP A 102 -31.42 9.96 27.27
CA ASP A 102 -31.57 11.06 28.24
C ASP A 102 -31.88 10.53 29.66
N ALA A 103 -31.18 9.47 30.09
CA ALA A 103 -31.36 8.80 31.37
C ALA A 103 -30.03 8.64 32.13
N SER A 104 -29.18 9.67 32.12
CA SER A 104 -28.34 9.92 33.29
C SER A 104 -29.13 10.83 34.23
N GLU A 105 -30.10 10.20 34.91
CA GLU A 105 -30.76 10.74 36.08
C GLU A 105 -29.67 11.24 37.03
N GLY A 106 -29.71 12.53 37.35
CA GLY A 106 -28.70 13.17 38.16
C GLY A 106 -28.50 12.37 39.44
N ILE A 107 -27.28 11.88 39.66
CA ILE A 107 -26.82 11.52 40.99
C ILE A 107 -26.82 12.84 41.77
N SER A 108 -27.93 13.11 42.44
CA SER A 108 -28.08 14.18 43.40
C SER A 108 -27.03 13.98 44.48
N ALA A 109 -26.08 14.90 44.56
CA ALA A 109 -25.12 15.01 45.64
C ALA A 109 -25.82 15.56 46.91
N ASP A 110 -26.84 14.85 47.40
CA ASP A 110 -27.62 15.25 48.58
C ASP A 110 -27.80 14.10 49.61
N ASP A 111 -27.04 13.00 49.46
CA ASP A 111 -26.98 11.89 50.43
C ASP A 111 -25.59 11.81 51.13
N ALA A 112 -25.08 12.94 51.63
CA ALA A 112 -23.86 13.02 52.46
C ALA A 112 -24.15 13.57 53.86
#